data_AF-A0AAU5XD03-F1
#
_entry.id   AF-A0AAU5XD03-F1
#
_cell.length_a   1.000
_cell.length_b   1.000
_cell.length_c   1.000
_cell.angle_alpha   90.00
_cell.angle_beta   90.00
_cell.angle_gamma   90.00
#
_symmetry.space_group_name_H-M   'P 1'
#
loop_
_entity.id
_entity.type
_entity.pdbx_description
1 polymer ?
#
loop_
_entity_poly.entity_id
_entity_poly.type
_entity_poly.pdbx_seq_one_letter_code
_entity_poly.pdbx_strand_id
1 'polypeptide(L)'
;MWLVTPWLNRRAVRRWERLHIRAVSTLRWEEQGRWAEVADELASIIAGYGRLRRLPDVVDSLISARIRRCNALIRAGGVRQALAEADQLTAMLRPDSASLRRLRETVVAAARDAHDDTAERLVAEWRAAACPSDGFRLARAVDVPQDASGGAALAGPGLETEERAALVRYLTEAPLVAVAWGYDPDPFDPDRPEVVPLNLHTDGTWVWSESLAYFADRYGIAPEPDLLAAIRQRGYRPPEVDEATVHRAAAWVRER
;
A
#
# COMPACT_ATOMS: atom_id res chain seq x y z
N MET A 1 -28.12 -0.23 -17.85
CA MET A 1 -27.96 -0.28 -19.31
C MET A 1 -26.50 0.02 -19.59
N TRP A 2 -25.66 -1.01 -19.71
CA TRP A 2 -24.20 -0.91 -19.70
C TRP A 2 -23.68 -0.56 -21.10
N LEU A 3 -22.95 0.55 -21.22
CA LEU A 3 -22.23 0.93 -22.44
C LEU A 3 -20.99 0.05 -22.58
N VAL A 4 -21.15 -1.08 -23.25
CA VAL A 4 -20.04 -1.97 -23.63
C VAL A 4 -19.12 -1.22 -24.58
N THR A 5 -17.93 -0.84 -24.10
CA THR A 5 -16.91 -0.22 -24.96
C THR A 5 -16.51 -1.24 -26.06
N PRO A 6 -16.43 -0.86 -27.35
CA PRO A 6 -16.30 -1.81 -28.47
C PRO A 6 -15.02 -2.67 -28.51
N TRP A 7 -14.05 -2.43 -27.62
CA TRP A 7 -12.73 -3.08 -27.60
C TRP A 7 -12.63 -4.30 -26.64
N LEU A 8 -13.75 -4.76 -26.08
CA LEU A 8 -13.74 -5.90 -25.17
C LEU A 8 -13.78 -7.25 -25.91
N ASN A 9 -12.74 -8.05 -25.72
CA ASN A 9 -12.67 -9.42 -26.22
C ASN A 9 -13.89 -10.23 -25.73
N ARG A 10 -14.77 -10.69 -26.64
CA ARG A 10 -15.97 -11.49 -26.31
C ARG A 10 -15.66 -12.70 -25.42
N ARG A 11 -14.45 -13.28 -25.49
CA ARG A 11 -14.03 -14.38 -24.60
C ARG A 11 -13.81 -13.91 -23.17
N ALA A 12 -13.27 -12.71 -22.96
CA ALA A 12 -13.05 -12.11 -21.65
C ALA A 12 -14.38 -11.79 -20.96
N VAL A 13 -15.34 -11.21 -21.69
CA VAL A 13 -16.69 -10.93 -21.19
C VAL A 13 -17.40 -12.21 -20.75
N ARG A 14 -17.46 -13.23 -21.62
CA ARG A 14 -18.06 -14.53 -21.24
C ARG A 14 -17.37 -15.20 -20.06
N ARG A 15 -16.06 -15.00 -19.91
CA ARG A 15 -15.31 -15.54 -18.77
C ARG A 15 -15.69 -14.81 -17.48
N TRP A 16 -15.83 -13.48 -17.53
CA TRP A 16 -16.34 -12.69 -16.42
C TRP A 16 -17.77 -13.10 -16.05
N GLU A 17 -18.69 -13.21 -17.01
CA GLU A 17 -20.08 -13.63 -16.75
C GLU A 17 -20.14 -14.97 -16.00
N ARG A 18 -19.35 -15.96 -16.43
CA ARG A 18 -19.28 -17.27 -15.74
C ARG A 18 -18.77 -17.15 -14.30
N LEU A 19 -17.74 -16.33 -14.07
CA LEU A 19 -17.22 -16.10 -12.72
C LEU A 19 -18.22 -15.35 -11.84
N HIS A 20 -18.93 -14.38 -12.42
CA HIS A 20 -19.95 -13.60 -11.73
C HIS A 20 -21.15 -14.46 -11.34
N ILE A 21 -21.66 -15.29 -12.25
CA ILE A 21 -22.74 -16.25 -11.96
C ILE A 21 -22.34 -17.20 -10.82
N ARG A 22 -21.11 -17.72 -10.84
CA ARG A 22 -20.59 -18.54 -9.74
C ARG A 22 -20.55 -17.75 -8.42
N ALA A 23 -20.07 -16.51 -8.45
CA ALA A 23 -20.04 -15.64 -7.28
C ALA A 23 -21.44 -15.36 -6.71
N VAL A 24 -22.44 -15.18 -7.56
CA VAL A 24 -23.83 -15.01 -7.11
C VAL A 24 -24.38 -16.32 -6.54
N SER A 25 -24.04 -17.46 -7.14
CA SER A 25 -24.53 -18.77 -6.69
C SER A 25 -24.07 -19.15 -5.28
N THR A 26 -22.94 -18.62 -4.80
CA THR A 26 -22.48 -18.86 -3.43
C THR A 26 -23.36 -18.22 -2.36
N LEU A 27 -24.21 -17.22 -2.70
CA LEU A 27 -25.14 -16.60 -1.73
C LEU A 27 -26.07 -17.64 -1.09
N ARG A 28 -26.52 -18.63 -1.87
CA ARG A 28 -27.35 -19.72 -1.36
C ARG A 28 -26.62 -20.59 -0.33
N TRP A 29 -25.30 -20.74 -0.47
CA TRP A 29 -24.49 -21.49 0.49
C TRP A 29 -24.23 -20.68 1.76
N GLU A 30 -24.11 -19.36 1.64
CA GLU A 30 -24.06 -18.45 2.79
C GLU A 30 -25.32 -18.57 3.65
N GLU A 31 -26.51 -18.58 3.03
CA GLU A 31 -27.79 -18.79 3.72
C GLU A 31 -27.85 -20.14 4.45
N GLN A 32 -27.16 -21.16 3.93
CA GLN A 32 -27.09 -22.50 4.52
C GLN A 32 -26.00 -22.64 5.59
N GLY A 33 -25.24 -21.58 5.88
CA GLY A 33 -24.13 -21.61 6.82
C GLY A 33 -22.90 -22.40 6.35
N ARG A 34 -22.79 -22.66 5.05
CA ARG A 34 -21.71 -23.44 4.42
C ARG A 34 -20.47 -22.57 4.18
N TRP A 35 -19.96 -21.96 5.25
CA TRP A 35 -18.98 -20.88 5.20
C TRP A 35 -17.62 -21.31 4.66
N ALA A 36 -17.17 -22.52 4.98
CA ALA A 36 -15.90 -23.05 4.45
C ALA A 36 -15.97 -23.22 2.92
N GLU A 37 -17.05 -23.82 2.41
CA GLU A 37 -17.20 -24.00 0.95
C GLU A 37 -17.39 -22.68 0.21
N VAL A 38 -18.09 -21.71 0.83
CA VAL A 38 -18.20 -20.35 0.29
C VAL A 38 -16.82 -19.71 0.19
N ALA A 39 -16.01 -19.79 1.24
CA ALA A 39 -14.68 -19.22 1.24
C ALA A 39 -13.84 -19.80 0.10
N ASP A 40 -13.76 -21.13 -0.01
CA ASP A 40 -12.97 -21.82 -1.05
C ASP A 40 -13.44 -21.50 -2.47
N GLU A 41 -14.75 -21.50 -2.71
CA GLU A 41 -15.29 -21.16 -4.02
C GLU A 41 -14.99 -19.70 -4.39
N LEU A 42 -15.11 -18.78 -3.43
CA LEU A 42 -14.73 -17.38 -3.62
C LEU A 42 -13.22 -17.24 -3.91
N ALA A 43 -12.33 -18.01 -3.28
CA ALA A 43 -10.89 -18.01 -3.64
C ALA A 43 -10.67 -18.34 -5.12
N SER A 44 -11.30 -19.41 -5.58
CA SER A 44 -11.21 -19.86 -6.97
C SER A 44 -11.72 -18.77 -7.93
N ILE A 45 -12.83 -18.11 -7.58
CA ILE A 45 -13.40 -17.00 -8.35
C ILE A 45 -12.46 -15.78 -8.36
N ILE A 46 -11.90 -15.39 -7.21
CA ILE A 46 -10.94 -14.29 -7.04
C ILE A 46 -9.71 -14.51 -7.93
N ALA A 47 -9.15 -15.71 -7.94
CA ALA A 47 -8.05 -16.10 -8.83
C ALA A 47 -8.48 -16.02 -10.32
N GLY A 48 -9.75 -16.28 -10.61
CA GLY A 48 -10.38 -16.02 -11.91
C GLY A 48 -10.34 -14.56 -12.33
N TYR A 49 -10.81 -13.66 -11.45
CA TYR A 49 -10.85 -12.21 -11.69
C TYR A 49 -9.46 -11.60 -11.81
N GLY A 50 -8.46 -12.10 -11.07
CA GLY A 50 -7.07 -11.64 -11.18
C GLY A 50 -6.54 -11.64 -12.62
N ARG A 51 -6.97 -12.61 -13.43
CA ARG A 51 -6.61 -12.74 -14.85
C ARG A 51 -7.38 -11.82 -15.81
N LEU A 52 -8.36 -11.07 -15.29
CA LEU A 52 -9.27 -10.20 -16.04
C LEU A 52 -9.22 -8.74 -15.60
N ARG A 53 -8.27 -8.35 -14.73
CA ARG A 53 -8.15 -7.01 -14.12
C ARG A 53 -8.10 -5.81 -15.09
N ARG A 54 -7.97 -6.04 -16.40
CA ARG A 54 -8.04 -4.99 -17.44
C ARG A 54 -9.47 -4.54 -17.79
N LEU A 55 -10.50 -5.18 -17.24
CA LEU A 55 -11.90 -4.80 -17.44
C LEU A 55 -12.39 -3.93 -16.26
N PRO A 56 -13.02 -2.77 -16.52
CA PRO A 56 -13.52 -1.88 -15.46
C PRO A 56 -14.43 -2.60 -14.43
N ASP A 57 -15.41 -3.37 -14.90
CA ASP A 57 -16.43 -4.03 -14.05
C ASP A 57 -15.90 -5.23 -13.23
N VAL A 58 -14.69 -5.70 -13.56
CA VAL A 58 -14.05 -6.82 -12.84
C VAL A 58 -13.50 -6.36 -11.50
N VAL A 59 -13.07 -5.11 -11.38
CA VAL A 59 -12.44 -4.60 -10.15
C VAL A 59 -13.45 -4.58 -9.00
N ASP A 60 -14.65 -4.06 -9.22
CA ASP A 60 -15.72 -4.05 -8.20
C ASP A 60 -16.18 -5.46 -7.85
N SER A 61 -16.31 -6.35 -8.84
CA SER A 61 -16.65 -7.76 -8.63
C SER A 61 -15.59 -8.49 -7.79
N LEU A 62 -14.31 -8.20 -8.04
CA LEU A 62 -13.18 -8.74 -7.29
C LEU A 62 -13.19 -8.24 -5.84
N ILE A 63 -13.32 -6.93 -5.63
CA ILE A 63 -13.37 -6.34 -4.28
C ILE A 63 -14.55 -6.93 -3.49
N SER A 64 -15.73 -6.99 -4.10
CA SER A 64 -16.92 -7.56 -3.48
C SER A 64 -16.73 -9.03 -3.10
N ALA A 65 -16.16 -9.85 -3.99
CA ALA A 65 -15.88 -11.26 -3.72
C ALA A 65 -14.87 -11.46 -2.57
N ARG A 66 -13.84 -10.62 -2.49
CA ARG A 66 -12.84 -10.65 -1.41
C ARG A 66 -13.44 -10.26 -0.06
N ILE A 67 -14.26 -9.21 -0.01
CA ILE A 67 -14.99 -8.82 1.22
C ILE A 67 -15.89 -9.95 1.70
N ARG A 68 -16.63 -10.59 0.78
CA ARG A 68 -17.48 -11.76 1.10
C ARG A 68 -16.65 -12.96 1.58
N ARG A 69 -15.46 -13.17 1.01
CA ARG A 69 -14.55 -14.23 1.46
C ARG A 69 -14.02 -13.97 2.86
N CYS A 70 -13.69 -12.73 3.22
CA CYS A 70 -13.33 -12.38 4.61
C CYS A 70 -14.45 -12.75 5.60
N ASN A 71 -15.71 -12.42 5.28
CA ASN A 71 -16.86 -12.84 6.10
C ASN A 71 -16.93 -14.37 6.25
N ALA A 72 -16.88 -15.09 5.13
CA ALA A 72 -16.97 -16.54 5.11
C ALA A 72 -15.82 -17.20 5.87
N LEU A 73 -14.59 -16.69 5.74
CA LEU A 73 -13.43 -17.18 6.49
C LEU A 73 -13.60 -17.00 8.00
N ILE A 74 -14.06 -15.83 8.46
CA ILE A 74 -14.29 -15.60 9.90
C ILE A 74 -15.34 -16.56 10.43
N ARG A 75 -16.48 -16.69 9.73
CA ARG A 75 -17.57 -17.60 10.13
C ARG A 75 -17.20 -19.09 10.01
N ALA A 76 -16.13 -19.42 9.28
CA ALA A 76 -15.55 -20.77 9.20
C ALA A 76 -14.41 -21.01 10.20
N GLY A 77 -14.07 -20.05 11.07
CA GLY A 77 -12.96 -20.13 12.02
C GLY A 77 -11.58 -19.76 11.45
N GLY A 78 -11.50 -19.37 10.19
CA GLY A 78 -10.29 -18.93 9.48
C GLY A 78 -9.92 -17.46 9.73
N VAL A 79 -10.05 -16.94 10.96
CA VAL A 79 -9.95 -15.51 11.28
C VAL A 79 -8.62 -14.90 10.82
N ARG A 80 -7.49 -15.56 11.04
CA ARG A 80 -6.17 -15.05 10.62
C ARG A 80 -6.06 -14.91 9.10
N GLN A 81 -6.63 -15.84 8.34
CA GLN A 81 -6.66 -15.76 6.88
C GLN A 81 -7.54 -14.61 6.41
N ALA A 82 -8.68 -14.40 7.08
CA ALA A 82 -9.57 -13.29 6.79
C ALA A 82 -8.91 -11.93 7.03
N LEU A 83 -8.18 -11.79 8.13
CA LEU A 83 -7.46 -10.56 8.49
C LEU A 83 -6.32 -10.28 7.51
N ALA A 84 -5.52 -11.29 7.13
CA ALA A 84 -4.50 -11.13 6.11
C ALA A 84 -5.10 -10.67 4.76
N GLU A 85 -6.27 -11.19 4.39
CA GLU A 85 -6.98 -10.74 3.19
C GLU A 85 -7.55 -9.32 3.34
N ALA A 86 -8.02 -8.94 4.53
CA ALA A 86 -8.50 -7.61 4.85
C ALA A 86 -7.38 -6.57 4.83
N ASP A 87 -6.16 -6.92 5.27
CA ASP A 87 -4.98 -6.07 5.16
C ASP A 87 -4.62 -5.80 3.71
N GLN A 88 -4.60 -6.84 2.87
CA GLN A 88 -4.39 -6.72 1.43
C GLN A 88 -5.49 -5.93 0.70
N LEU A 89 -6.71 -5.85 1.24
CA LEU A 89 -7.76 -4.98 0.69
C LEU A 89 -7.59 -3.55 1.18
N THR A 90 -7.30 -3.35 2.47
CA THR A 90 -7.00 -2.05 3.07
C THR A 90 -5.82 -1.39 2.38
N ALA A 91 -4.85 -2.18 1.92
CA ALA A 91 -3.76 -1.80 1.04
C ALA A 91 -4.13 -1.03 -0.22
N MET A 92 -5.15 -1.56 -0.88
CA MET A 92 -5.42 -1.34 -2.29
C MET A 92 -6.52 -0.30 -2.45
N LEU A 93 -7.40 -0.21 -1.45
CA LEU A 93 -8.55 0.68 -1.46
C LEU A 93 -8.16 2.05 -0.91
N ARG A 94 -8.78 3.10 -1.49
CA ARG A 94 -8.66 4.46 -0.93
C ARG A 94 -9.21 4.51 0.50
N PRO A 95 -8.59 5.28 1.41
CA PRO A 95 -9.06 5.43 2.79
C PRO A 95 -10.54 5.81 2.92
N ASP A 96 -11.03 6.70 2.08
CA ASP A 96 -12.42 7.19 2.15
C ASP A 96 -13.42 6.39 1.29
N SER A 97 -12.98 5.27 0.71
CA SER A 97 -13.82 4.48 -0.18
C SER A 97 -14.97 3.78 0.53
N ALA A 98 -16.12 3.67 -0.15
CA ALA A 98 -17.25 2.88 0.34
C ALA A 98 -16.88 1.40 0.54
N SER A 99 -15.97 0.88 -0.28
CA SER A 99 -15.47 -0.50 -0.18
C SER A 99 -14.66 -0.74 1.09
N LEU A 100 -13.81 0.21 1.52
CA LEU A 100 -13.05 0.07 2.76
C LEU A 100 -13.97 0.14 3.99
N ARG A 101 -14.96 1.04 4.00
CA ARG A 101 -16.00 1.05 5.04
C ARG A 101 -16.74 -0.28 5.10
N ARG A 102 -17.21 -0.78 3.96
CA ARG A 102 -17.91 -2.07 3.87
C ARG A 102 -17.07 -3.23 4.37
N LEU A 103 -15.77 -3.29 4.02
CA LEU A 103 -14.85 -4.31 4.54
C LEU A 103 -14.80 -4.29 6.07
N ARG A 104 -14.52 -3.12 6.66
CA ARG A 104 -14.41 -2.94 8.11
C ARG A 104 -15.70 -3.35 8.84
N GLU A 105 -16.84 -2.92 8.33
CA GLU A 105 -18.15 -3.28 8.87
C GLU A 105 -18.41 -4.79 8.78
N THR A 106 -18.08 -5.39 7.64
CA THR A 106 -18.30 -6.82 7.38
C THR A 106 -17.45 -7.70 8.29
N VAL A 107 -16.15 -7.41 8.44
CA VAL A 107 -15.24 -8.18 9.31
C VAL A 107 -15.70 -8.14 10.76
N VAL A 108 -16.19 -6.98 11.22
CA VAL A 108 -16.67 -6.80 12.59
C VAL A 108 -18.00 -7.51 12.83
N ALA A 109 -18.93 -7.41 11.89
CA ALA A 109 -20.19 -8.15 11.96
C ALA A 109 -19.93 -9.66 11.97
N ALA A 110 -19.06 -10.14 11.08
CA ALA A 110 -18.72 -11.55 10.97
C ALA A 110 -18.12 -12.13 12.27
N ALA A 111 -17.26 -11.37 12.96
CA ALA A 111 -16.68 -11.82 14.23
C ALA A 111 -17.72 -11.94 15.35
N ARG A 112 -18.64 -10.96 15.44
CA ARG A 112 -19.75 -11.01 16.41
C ARG A 112 -20.70 -12.17 16.12
N ASP A 113 -21.01 -12.38 14.85
CA ASP A 113 -21.93 -13.44 14.41
C ASP A 113 -21.31 -14.83 14.52
N ALA A 114 -19.98 -14.95 14.53
CA ALA A 114 -19.29 -16.20 14.78
C ALA A 114 -19.39 -16.66 16.24
N HIS A 115 -19.74 -15.75 17.17
CA HIS A 115 -19.80 -16.00 18.61
C HIS A 115 -18.50 -16.64 19.16
N ASP A 116 -17.35 -16.17 18.63
CA ASP A 116 -16.02 -16.65 19.00
C ASP A 116 -15.21 -15.49 19.61
N ASP A 117 -14.94 -15.56 20.91
CA ASP A 117 -14.15 -14.58 21.66
C ASP A 117 -12.75 -14.37 21.06
N THR A 118 -12.15 -15.41 20.47
CA THR A 118 -10.86 -15.28 19.80
C THR A 118 -10.98 -14.48 18.53
N ALA A 119 -12.05 -14.68 17.75
CA ALA A 119 -12.33 -13.91 16.56
C ALA A 119 -12.57 -12.43 16.89
N GLU A 120 -13.39 -12.15 17.91
CA GLU A 120 -13.67 -10.79 18.36
C GLU A 120 -12.42 -10.06 18.82
N ARG A 121 -11.58 -10.71 19.62
CA ARG A 121 -10.31 -10.14 20.08
C ARG A 121 -9.36 -9.85 18.92
N LEU A 122 -9.12 -10.81 18.02
CA LEU A 122 -8.21 -10.60 16.89
C LEU A 122 -8.72 -9.51 15.94
N VAL A 123 -10.03 -9.41 15.72
CA VAL A 123 -10.62 -8.31 14.94
C VAL A 123 -10.50 -6.97 15.67
N ALA A 124 -10.65 -6.93 16.99
CA ALA A 124 -10.45 -5.72 17.78
C ALA A 124 -8.99 -5.25 17.73
N GLU A 125 -8.03 -6.18 17.89
CA GLU A 125 -6.60 -5.93 17.70
C GLU A 125 -6.31 -5.42 16.29
N TRP A 126 -6.85 -6.07 15.26
CA TRP A 126 -6.73 -5.61 13.87
C TRP A 126 -7.29 -4.20 13.69
N ARG A 127 -8.44 -3.86 14.29
CA ARG A 127 -9.01 -2.50 14.22
C ARG A 127 -8.15 -1.46 14.92
N ALA A 128 -7.52 -1.83 16.03
CA ALA A 128 -6.62 -0.96 16.76
C ALA A 128 -5.26 -0.80 16.04
N ALA A 129 -4.79 -1.87 15.40
CA ALA A 129 -3.59 -1.89 14.58
C ALA A 129 -3.81 -1.24 13.20
N ALA A 130 -5.05 -1.21 12.72
CA ALA A 130 -5.47 -0.55 11.49
C ALA A 130 -5.39 0.98 11.64
N CYS A 131 -4.15 1.44 11.45
CA CYS A 131 -3.65 2.76 11.08
C CYS A 131 -3.38 3.81 12.18
N PRO A 132 -2.09 4.13 12.40
CA PRO A 132 -1.62 5.50 12.22
C PRO A 132 -1.67 5.82 10.71
N SER A 133 -2.83 6.24 10.20
CA SER A 133 -2.96 6.84 8.87
C SER A 133 -3.90 8.01 8.92
N ASP A 134 -3.54 9.01 9.71
CA ASP A 134 -4.01 10.36 9.43
C ASP A 134 -2.89 11.08 8.64
N GLY A 135 -2.73 10.64 7.39
CA GLY A 135 -1.84 11.23 6.39
C GLY A 135 -0.43 10.64 6.34
N PHE A 136 -0.07 10.06 5.19
CA PHE A 136 1.35 9.96 4.83
C PHE A 136 1.94 11.37 4.81
N ARG A 137 3.21 11.51 5.22
CA ARG A 137 3.96 12.75 5.09
C ARG A 137 4.95 12.62 3.94
N LEU A 138 4.89 13.53 2.97
CA LEU A 138 5.89 13.58 1.90
C LEU A 138 7.09 14.34 2.45
N ALA A 139 8.25 13.70 2.45
CA ALA A 139 9.49 14.37 2.77
C ALA A 139 9.79 15.43 1.71
N ARG A 140 10.18 16.63 2.13
CA ARG A 140 10.65 17.65 1.20
C ARG A 140 11.92 17.17 0.49
N ALA A 141 12.04 17.52 -0.79
CA ALA A 141 13.30 17.40 -1.51
C ALA A 141 14.40 18.17 -0.78
N VAL A 142 15.65 17.77 -0.99
CA VAL A 142 16.79 18.53 -0.46
C VAL A 142 16.70 19.97 -0.96
N ASP A 143 16.65 20.90 -0.01
CA ASP A 143 16.76 22.32 -0.30
C ASP A 143 18.24 22.61 -0.54
N VAL A 144 18.59 22.91 -1.79
CA VAL A 144 19.97 23.19 -2.20
C VAL A 144 20.16 24.71 -2.19
N PRO A 145 20.87 25.27 -1.20
CA PRO A 145 21.16 26.69 -1.16
C PRO A 145 21.92 27.11 -2.42
N GLN A 146 21.67 28.34 -2.87
CA GLN A 146 22.42 28.91 -3.99
C GLN A 146 23.52 29.85 -3.47
N ASP A 147 24.69 29.84 -4.12
CA ASP A 147 25.74 30.82 -3.92
C ASP A 147 25.40 32.16 -4.59
N ALA A 148 26.27 33.15 -4.43
CA ALA A 148 26.09 34.48 -5.03
C ALA A 148 26.09 34.45 -6.58
N SER A 149 26.52 33.35 -7.19
CA SER A 149 26.58 33.13 -8.63
C SER A 149 25.37 32.33 -9.16
N GLY A 150 24.47 31.88 -8.28
CA GLY A 150 23.34 31.01 -8.61
C GLY A 150 23.66 29.51 -8.69
N GLY A 151 24.88 29.10 -8.33
CA GLY A 151 25.30 27.69 -8.25
C GLY A 151 24.96 27.04 -6.91
N ALA A 152 24.90 25.71 -6.85
CA ALA A 152 24.58 24.97 -5.63
C ALA A 152 25.68 25.11 -4.56
N ALA A 153 25.29 25.37 -3.30
CA ALA A 153 26.17 25.55 -2.16
C ALA A 153 25.82 24.56 -1.04
N LEU A 154 26.83 24.02 -0.34
CA LEU A 154 26.62 23.18 0.82
C LEU A 154 26.27 24.04 2.05
N ALA A 155 25.22 23.69 2.78
CA ALA A 155 24.84 24.36 4.02
C ALA A 155 25.26 23.56 5.27
N GLY A 156 25.94 24.24 6.20
CA GLY A 156 26.19 23.79 7.57
C GLY A 156 27.28 22.73 7.75
N PRO A 157 27.64 22.38 9.01
CA PRO A 157 28.46 21.21 9.28
C PRO A 157 27.68 19.96 8.85
N GLY A 158 28.27 19.16 7.96
CA GLY A 158 27.67 17.91 7.48
C GLY A 158 27.41 16.91 8.61
N LEU A 159 26.62 15.87 8.32
CA LEU A 159 26.34 14.80 9.27
C LEU A 159 27.62 14.10 9.75
N GLU A 160 27.68 13.74 11.03
CA GLU A 160 28.74 12.90 11.58
C GLU A 160 28.82 11.57 10.83
N THR A 161 30.03 11.02 10.64
CA THR A 161 30.27 9.90 9.72
C THR A 161 29.42 8.66 10.05
N GLU A 162 29.30 8.32 11.35
CA GLU A 162 28.50 7.17 11.80
C GLU A 162 27.00 7.40 11.63
N GLU A 163 26.52 8.60 11.95
CA GLU A 163 25.12 8.99 11.76
C GLU A 163 24.76 8.98 10.28
N ARG A 164 25.64 9.50 9.42
CA ARG A 164 25.47 9.50 7.97
C ARG A 164 25.31 8.07 7.45
N ALA A 165 26.18 7.15 7.84
CA ALA A 165 26.09 5.75 7.40
C ALA A 165 24.78 5.09 7.85
N ALA A 166 24.36 5.34 9.09
CA ALA A 166 23.11 4.81 9.63
C ALA A 166 21.87 5.39 8.92
N LEU A 167 21.90 6.69 8.62
CA LEU A 167 20.85 7.39 7.89
C LEU A 167 20.74 6.90 6.45
N VAL A 168 21.85 6.81 5.72
CA VAL A 168 21.86 6.31 4.34
C VAL A 168 21.26 4.91 4.30
N ARG A 169 21.66 4.02 5.22
CA ARG A 169 21.08 2.68 5.33
C ARG A 169 19.56 2.72 5.55
N TYR A 170 19.09 3.55 6.48
CA TYR A 170 17.65 3.68 6.74
C TYR A 170 16.88 4.10 5.47
N LEU A 171 17.40 5.10 4.75
CA LEU A 171 16.74 5.69 3.60
C LEU A 171 16.72 4.76 2.38
N THR A 172 17.72 3.88 2.22
CA THR A 172 17.83 2.95 1.08
C THR A 172 17.20 1.58 1.35
N GLU A 173 17.26 1.07 2.58
CA GLU A 173 16.71 -0.25 2.94
C GLU A 173 15.19 -0.23 3.19
N ALA A 174 14.58 0.96 3.32
CA ALA A 174 13.15 1.06 3.50
C ALA A 174 12.37 0.53 2.28
N PRO A 175 11.18 -0.06 2.48
CA PRO A 175 10.38 -0.60 1.37
C PRO A 175 10.06 0.39 0.25
N LEU A 176 10.19 -0.10 -0.99
CA LEU A 176 9.98 0.67 -2.22
C LEU A 176 8.49 0.85 -2.53
N VAL A 177 8.06 2.11 -2.66
CA VAL A 177 6.69 2.53 -2.98
C VAL A 177 6.45 2.60 -4.48
N ALA A 178 7.38 3.19 -5.21
CA ALA A 178 7.28 3.38 -6.64
C ALA A 178 8.68 3.44 -7.25
N VAL A 179 8.86 2.73 -8.36
CA VAL A 179 10.01 2.96 -9.24
C VAL A 179 9.67 4.17 -10.11
N ALA A 180 10.46 5.23 -9.99
CA ALA A 180 10.33 6.36 -10.90
C ALA A 180 11.05 6.05 -12.22
N TRP A 181 10.51 6.59 -13.32
CA TRP A 181 11.11 6.43 -14.64
C TRP A 181 12.05 7.62 -14.88
N GLY A 182 13.32 7.48 -14.49
CA GLY A 182 14.37 8.47 -14.78
C GLY A 182 15.21 8.87 -13.57
N TYR A 183 16.18 9.76 -13.82
CA TYR A 183 17.04 10.39 -12.83
C TYR A 183 16.94 11.91 -12.97
N ASP A 184 17.16 12.63 -11.88
CA ASP A 184 17.31 14.10 -11.94
C ASP A 184 18.79 14.50 -12.14
N PRO A 185 19.05 15.69 -12.71
CA PRO A 185 20.38 16.29 -12.73
C PRO A 185 20.90 16.53 -11.31
N ASP A 186 22.20 16.33 -11.10
CA ASP A 186 22.83 16.69 -9.83
C ASP A 186 23.17 18.20 -9.83
N PRO A 187 22.55 19.00 -8.95
CA PRO A 187 22.81 20.44 -8.92
C PRO A 187 24.23 20.80 -8.49
N PHE A 188 24.97 19.87 -7.87
CA PHE A 188 26.36 20.05 -7.43
C PHE A 188 27.39 19.47 -8.42
N ASP A 189 26.96 18.75 -9.46
CA ASP A 189 27.82 18.12 -10.47
C ASP A 189 27.20 18.31 -11.88
N PRO A 190 27.21 19.55 -12.41
CA PRO A 190 26.54 19.90 -13.67
C PRO A 190 27.16 19.22 -14.91
N ASP A 191 28.39 18.71 -14.79
CA ASP A 191 29.08 17.96 -15.84
C ASP A 191 28.57 16.51 -15.97
N ARG A 192 27.69 16.07 -15.06
CA ARG A 192 27.16 14.71 -15.01
C ARG A 192 25.62 14.69 -15.00
N PRO A 193 24.97 14.72 -16.17
CA PRO A 193 23.51 14.71 -16.24
C PRO A 193 22.92 13.37 -15.78
N GLU A 194 21.78 13.42 -15.08
CA GLU A 194 20.89 12.30 -14.77
C GLU A 194 21.49 11.19 -13.89
N VAL A 195 21.88 11.52 -12.64
CA VAL A 195 22.40 10.54 -11.67
C VAL A 195 21.61 10.45 -10.36
N VAL A 196 20.70 11.38 -10.08
CA VAL A 196 19.95 11.42 -8.82
C VAL A 196 18.74 10.47 -8.91
N PRO A 197 18.68 9.38 -8.12
CA PRO A 197 17.58 8.43 -8.20
C PRO A 197 16.25 9.03 -7.73
N LEU A 198 15.17 8.71 -8.43
CA LEU A 198 13.82 9.25 -8.16
C LEU A 198 12.86 8.25 -7.54
N ASN A 199 13.35 7.06 -7.20
CA ASN A 199 12.53 6.04 -6.56
C ASN A 199 11.94 6.55 -5.25
N LEU A 200 10.76 6.08 -4.91
CA LEU A 200 10.09 6.47 -3.68
C LEU A 200 10.12 5.33 -2.68
N HIS A 201 10.47 5.65 -1.44
CA HIS A 201 10.50 4.73 -0.30
C HIS A 201 9.49 5.14 0.77
N THR A 202 9.15 4.21 1.67
CA THR A 202 8.29 4.49 2.83
C THR A 202 8.68 3.70 4.07
N ASP A 203 8.48 4.29 5.25
CA ASP A 203 8.50 3.63 6.56
C ASP A 203 7.09 3.43 7.15
N GLY A 204 6.06 3.61 6.31
CA GLY A 204 4.65 3.54 6.70
C GLY A 204 4.08 4.85 7.26
N THR A 205 4.91 5.85 7.58
CA THR A 205 4.48 7.21 7.97
C THR A 205 4.96 8.25 6.96
N TRP A 206 6.22 8.18 6.58
CA TRP A 206 6.86 9.05 5.61
C TRP A 206 6.94 8.37 4.24
N VAL A 207 6.88 9.20 3.20
CA VAL A 207 7.25 8.85 1.82
C VAL A 207 8.36 9.80 1.42
N TRP A 208 9.46 9.28 0.85
CA TRP A 208 10.59 10.12 0.41
C TRP A 208 11.19 9.61 -0.89
N SER A 209 11.88 10.51 -1.59
CA SER A 209 12.70 10.15 -2.75
C SER A 209 14.04 9.56 -2.30
N GLU A 210 14.51 8.54 -3.01
CA GLU A 210 15.84 7.94 -2.86
C GLU A 210 16.96 8.99 -3.04
N SER A 211 16.67 10.12 -3.69
CA SER A 211 17.56 11.28 -3.75
C SER A 211 18.04 11.75 -2.37
N LEU A 212 17.23 11.62 -1.31
CA LEU A 212 17.66 11.96 0.05
C LEU A 212 18.83 11.10 0.53
N ALA A 213 18.84 9.81 0.17
CA ALA A 213 19.96 8.92 0.48
C ALA A 213 21.19 9.31 -0.33
N TYR A 214 21.00 9.64 -1.62
CA TYR A 214 22.08 10.09 -2.50
C TYR A 214 22.76 11.36 -1.97
N PHE A 215 21.99 12.38 -1.57
CA PHE A 215 22.55 13.63 -1.05
C PHE A 215 23.18 13.46 0.34
N ALA A 216 22.58 12.64 1.21
CA ALA A 216 23.17 12.31 2.50
C ALA A 216 24.49 11.54 2.34
N ASP A 217 24.56 10.62 1.38
CA ASP A 217 25.78 9.90 1.08
C ASP A 217 26.81 10.83 0.43
N ARG A 218 26.54 11.39 -0.73
CA ARG A 218 27.57 12.08 -1.51
C ARG A 218 27.99 13.44 -0.93
N TYR A 219 27.06 14.16 -0.32
CA TYR A 219 27.26 15.55 0.09
C TYR A 219 27.10 15.77 1.61
N GLY A 220 26.76 14.73 2.37
CA GLY A 220 26.54 14.84 3.82
C GLY A 220 25.32 15.69 4.19
N ILE A 221 24.43 15.95 3.23
CA ILE A 221 23.27 16.81 3.42
C ILE A 221 22.18 16.02 4.13
N ALA A 222 21.76 16.51 5.29
CA ALA A 222 20.67 15.91 6.02
C ALA A 222 19.31 16.15 5.33
N PRO A 223 18.37 15.19 5.41
CA PRO A 223 16.99 15.44 5.05
C PRO A 223 16.36 16.47 5.99
N GLU A 224 15.13 16.88 5.70
CA GLU A 224 14.45 17.87 6.53
C GLU A 224 14.39 17.47 8.01
N PRO A 225 14.43 18.44 8.94
CA PRO A 225 14.61 18.17 10.37
C PRO A 225 13.56 17.22 10.96
N ASP A 226 12.31 17.32 10.51
CA ASP A 226 11.21 16.47 10.96
C ASP A 226 11.41 15.00 10.59
N LEU A 227 11.87 14.73 9.36
CA LEU A 227 12.19 13.37 8.92
C LEU A 227 13.41 12.85 9.69
N LEU A 228 14.47 13.65 9.81
CA LEU A 228 15.67 13.27 10.55
C LEU A 228 15.37 12.94 12.02
N ALA A 229 14.55 13.76 12.69
CA ALA A 229 14.11 13.51 14.05
C ALA A 229 13.30 12.20 14.17
N ALA A 230 12.40 11.94 13.20
CA ALA A 230 11.63 10.71 13.15
C ALA A 230 12.49 9.45 12.95
N ILE A 231 13.57 9.56 12.17
CA ILE A 231 14.55 8.47 11.95
C ILE A 231 15.40 8.23 13.21
N ARG A 232 15.87 9.31 13.84
CA ARG A 232 16.62 9.26 15.13
C ARG A 232 15.81 8.57 16.22
N GLN A 233 14.53 8.92 16.36
CA GLN A 233 13.63 8.28 17.33
C GLN A 233 13.44 6.77 17.09
N ARG A 234 13.59 6.32 15.83
CA ARG A 234 13.55 4.91 15.44
C ARG A 234 14.91 4.20 15.54
N GLY A 235 15.95 4.91 15.98
CA GLY A 235 17.30 4.34 16.09
C GLY A 235 17.88 3.89 14.75
N TYR A 236 17.54 4.55 13.65
CA TYR A 236 18.02 4.24 12.29
C TYR A 236 17.76 2.79 11.86
N ARG A 237 16.63 2.23 12.31
CA ARG A 237 16.12 0.94 11.83
C ARG A 237 14.79 1.15 11.11
N PRO A 238 14.71 0.91 9.79
CA PRO A 238 13.45 1.01 9.08
C PRO A 238 12.49 -0.07 9.63
N PRO A 239 11.21 0.27 9.85
CA PRO A 239 10.23 -0.72 10.27
C PRO A 239 9.95 -1.68 9.11
N GLU A 240 9.54 -2.91 9.44
CA GLU A 240 8.88 -3.76 8.46
C GLU A 240 7.55 -3.13 8.07
N VAL A 241 7.44 -2.70 6.81
CA VAL A 241 6.20 -2.16 6.26
C VAL A 241 5.52 -3.26 5.48
N ASP A 242 4.28 -3.59 5.84
CA ASP A 242 3.51 -4.57 5.10
C ASP A 242 3.26 -4.11 3.64
N GLU A 243 3.11 -5.08 2.73
CA GLU A 243 2.83 -4.82 1.31
C GLU A 243 1.59 -3.93 1.16
N ALA A 244 0.68 -3.98 2.14
CA ALA A 244 -0.53 -3.20 2.13
C ALA A 244 -0.27 -1.69 2.22
N THR A 245 0.52 -1.30 3.19
CA THR A 245 0.90 0.09 3.45
C THR A 245 1.71 0.66 2.30
N VAL A 246 2.58 -0.15 1.68
CA VAL A 246 3.31 0.22 0.46
C VAL A 246 2.34 0.56 -0.69
N HIS A 247 1.31 -0.26 -0.92
CA HIS A 247 0.31 0.02 -1.95
C HIS A 247 -0.51 1.29 -1.66
N ARG A 248 -0.87 1.55 -0.39
CA ARG A 248 -1.55 2.80 0.00
C ARG A 248 -0.67 4.02 -0.24
N ALA A 249 0.61 3.94 0.12
CA ALA A 249 1.58 5.01 -0.14
C ALA A 249 1.71 5.27 -1.65
N ALA A 250 1.77 4.22 -2.47
CA ALA A 250 1.88 4.35 -3.92
C ALA A 250 0.63 4.98 -4.54
N ALA A 251 -0.56 4.62 -4.05
CA ALA A 251 -1.80 5.27 -4.46
C ALA A 251 -1.84 6.75 -4.05
N TRP A 252 -1.42 7.05 -2.82
CA TRP A 252 -1.41 8.40 -2.28
C TRP A 252 -0.48 9.36 -3.05
N VAL A 253 0.70 8.89 -3.50
CA VAL A 253 1.61 9.71 -4.32
C VAL A 253 1.01 10.02 -5.69
N ARG A 254 0.35 9.06 -6.36
CA ARG A 254 -0.22 9.26 -7.71
C ARG A 254 -1.36 10.27 -7.76
N GLU A 255 -1.95 10.59 -6.61
CA GLU A 255 -3.10 11.48 -6.49
C GLU A 255 -2.71 12.93 -6.14
N ARG A 256 -1.41 13.22 -5.94
CA ARG A 256 -0.85 14.56 -5.84
C ARG A 256 -0.41 15.07 -7.20
#